data_AF-A0A1R1X0A6-F1
#
_entry.id   AF-A0A1R1X0A6-F1
#
_cell.length_a   1.000
_cell.length_b   1.000
_cell.length_c   1.000
_cell.angle_alpha   90.00
_cell.angle_beta   90.00
_cell.angle_gamma   90.00
#
_symmetry.space_group_name_H-M   'P 1'
#
loop_
_entity.id
_entity.type
_entity.pdbx_description
1 polymer ?
#
loop_
_entity_poly.entity_id
_entity_poly.type
_entity_poly.pdbx_seq_one_letter_code
_entity_poly.pdbx_strand_id
1 'polypeptide(L)'
;METASTMGSMIDEPLDLVKLCLDEKIYVKLRGNRELSGRLHAYDQHLNMVLEDVEEKITIIPDNSPQDAPFQTMTRNMKMVFVRGDGVILVRFFFFNNI
;
A
#
# COMPACT_ATOMS: atom_id res chain seq x y z
N MET A 1 -21.04 32.14 -18.15
CA MET A 1 -19.61 32.27 -17.81
C MET A 1 -19.47 31.65 -16.44
N GLU A 2 -19.34 30.33 -16.39
CA GLU A 2 -19.34 29.56 -15.14
C GLU A 2 -18.43 28.35 -15.36
N THR A 3 -17.13 28.62 -15.32
CA THR A 3 -16.06 27.61 -15.55
C THR A 3 -14.94 27.82 -14.53
N ALA A 4 -15.29 27.87 -13.24
CA ALA A 4 -14.29 28.11 -12.19
C ALA A 4 -14.47 27.27 -10.90
N SER A 5 -15.54 26.48 -10.74
CA SER A 5 -15.79 25.75 -9.47
C SER A 5 -15.52 24.24 -9.51
N THR A 6 -15.17 23.63 -10.65
CA THR A 6 -15.14 22.15 -10.76
C THR A 6 -13.83 21.49 -10.33
N MET A 7 -12.78 22.25 -9.96
CA MET A 7 -11.51 21.68 -9.49
C MET A 7 -11.34 21.72 -7.95
N GLY A 8 -12.36 22.20 -7.23
CA GLY A 8 -12.28 22.47 -5.78
C GLY A 8 -12.58 21.30 -4.84
N SER A 9 -13.05 20.14 -5.34
CA SER A 9 -13.36 18.99 -4.46
C SER A 9 -13.18 17.64 -5.18
N MET A 10 -12.03 17.40 -5.81
CA MET A 10 -11.76 16.10 -6.44
C MET A 10 -11.58 14.96 -5.42
N ILE A 11 -11.49 15.30 -4.13
CA ILE A 11 -11.27 14.38 -3.02
C ILE A 11 -12.25 14.77 -1.91
N ASP A 12 -13.41 14.12 -1.88
CA ASP A 12 -14.39 14.27 -0.79
C ASP A 12 -14.21 13.16 0.25
N GLU A 13 -13.76 11.98 -0.19
CA GLU A 13 -13.49 10.84 0.68
C GLU A 13 -12.02 10.42 0.63
N PRO A 14 -11.47 9.86 1.72
CA PRO A 14 -10.11 9.34 1.74
C PRO A 14 -9.89 8.22 0.70
N LEU A 15 -10.95 7.53 0.29
CA LEU A 15 -10.90 6.49 -0.74
C LEU A 15 -10.75 7.08 -2.16
N ASP A 16 -11.14 8.34 -2.36
CA ASP A 16 -10.95 9.02 -3.65
C ASP A 16 -9.46 9.22 -3.96
N LEU A 17 -8.63 9.39 -2.93
CA LEU A 17 -7.17 9.39 -3.08
C LEU A 17 -6.64 8.05 -3.62
N VAL A 18 -7.25 6.93 -3.20
CA VAL A 18 -6.89 5.60 -3.71
C VAL A 18 -7.27 5.47 -5.18
N LYS A 19 -8.40 6.05 -5.62
CA LYS A 19 -8.82 6.10 -7.04
C LYS A 19 -7.75 6.75 -7.91
N LEU A 20 -7.17 7.84 -7.42
CA LEU A 20 -6.14 8.59 -8.14
C LEU A 20 -4.83 7.80 -8.30
N CYS A 21 -4.63 6.75 -7.49
CA CYS A 21 -3.43 5.91 -7.50
C CYS A 21 -3.63 4.57 -8.23
N LEU A 22 -4.72 4.41 -8.99
CA LEU A 22 -4.83 3.28 -9.91
C LEU A 22 -3.72 3.36 -10.96
N ASP A 23 -3.15 2.21 -11.28
CA ASP A 23 -1.98 2.04 -12.16
C ASP A 23 -0.64 2.57 -11.61
N GLU A 24 -0.63 3.09 -10.38
CA GLU A 24 0.57 3.63 -9.73
C GLU A 24 1.19 2.66 -8.72
N LYS A 25 2.49 2.86 -8.43
CA LYS A 25 3.19 2.09 -7.39
C LYS A 25 2.80 2.59 -6.00
N ILE A 26 2.33 1.67 -5.16
CA ILE A 26 1.95 1.93 -3.77
C ILE A 26 2.77 1.08 -2.81
N TYR A 27 2.84 1.53 -1.56
CA TYR A 27 3.36 0.77 -0.43
C TYR A 27 2.22 0.42 0.52
N VAL A 28 2.14 -0.82 0.95
CA VAL A 28 1.09 -1.32 1.84
C VAL A 28 1.71 -2.01 3.04
N LYS A 29 1.39 -1.52 4.25
CA LYS A 29 1.72 -2.20 5.51
C LYS A 29 0.59 -3.15 5.87
N LEU A 30 0.92 -4.42 6.04
CA LEU A 30 0.00 -5.45 6.52
C LEU A 30 0.27 -5.81 7.98
N ARG A 31 -0.73 -6.40 8.63
CA ARG A 31 -0.56 -7.09 9.92
C ARG A 31 0.49 -8.20 9.80
N GLY A 32 1.18 -8.49 10.91
CA GLY A 32 2.15 -9.58 11.01
C GLY A 32 3.52 -9.27 10.40
N ASN A 33 3.99 -8.03 10.52
CA ASN A 33 5.33 -7.60 10.06
C ASN A 33 5.58 -7.82 8.56
N ARG A 34 4.52 -7.68 7.77
CA ARG A 34 4.55 -7.83 6.31
C ARG A 34 4.34 -6.48 5.65
N GLU A 35 5.10 -6.23 4.61
CA GLU A 35 5.04 -5.01 3.81
C GLU A 35 5.02 -5.40 2.34
N LEU A 36 4.18 -4.76 1.54
CA LEU A 36 4.09 -4.98 0.10
C LEU A 36 4.40 -3.68 -0.62
N SER A 37 5.15 -3.76 -1.71
CA SER A 37 5.34 -2.67 -2.66
C SER A 37 5.00 -3.18 -4.05
N GLY A 38 4.02 -2.57 -4.73
CA GLY A 38 3.55 -3.05 -6.02
C GLY A 38 2.65 -2.04 -6.72
N ARG A 39 2.27 -2.32 -7.96
CA ARG A 39 1.39 -1.45 -8.76
C ARG A 39 -0.08 -1.79 -8.51
N LEU A 40 -0.88 -0.80 -8.13
CA LEU A 40 -2.29 -0.99 -7.80
C LEU A 40 -3.15 -1.12 -9.06
N HIS A 41 -3.75 -2.28 -9.29
CA HIS A 41 -4.65 -2.52 -10.43
C HIS A 41 -6.12 -2.29 -10.10
N ALA A 42 -6.55 -2.73 -8.92
CA ALA A 42 -7.94 -2.64 -8.50
C ALA A 42 -8.03 -2.62 -6.97
N TYR A 43 -9.10 -2.03 -6.46
CA TYR A 43 -9.45 -2.08 -5.05
C TYR A 43 -10.96 -1.93 -4.82
N ASP A 44 -11.42 -2.16 -3.59
CA ASP A 44 -12.81 -1.94 -3.17
C ASP A 44 -12.92 -1.16 -1.84
N GLN A 45 -14.16 -0.94 -1.38
CA GLN A 45 -14.45 -0.23 -0.11
C GLN A 45 -13.87 -0.91 1.14
N HIS A 46 -13.55 -2.21 1.07
CA HIS A 46 -12.95 -2.94 2.18
C HIS A 46 -11.43 -2.88 2.14
N LEU A 47 -10.84 -2.21 1.14
CA LEU A 47 -9.42 -2.21 0.83
C LEU A 47 -8.89 -3.61 0.46
N ASN A 48 -9.75 -4.47 -0.11
CA ASN A 48 -9.22 -5.59 -0.88
C ASN A 48 -8.51 -5.01 -2.11
N MET A 49 -7.35 -5.54 -2.48
CA MET A 49 -6.52 -4.97 -3.55
C MET A 49 -6.00 -6.05 -4.49
N VAL A 50 -5.85 -5.69 -5.76
CA VAL A 50 -5.08 -6.47 -6.74
C VAL A 50 -3.82 -5.68 -7.05
N LEU A 51 -2.67 -6.28 -6.76
CA LEU A 51 -1.36 -5.68 -7.02
C LEU A 51 -0.59 -6.47 -8.08
N GLU A 52 0.10 -5.77 -8.96
CA GLU A 52 1.04 -6.31 -9.95
C GLU A 52 2.49 -5.98 -9.56
N ASP A 53 3.44 -6.83 -9.98
CA ASP A 53 4.89 -6.69 -9.76
C ASP A 53 5.24 -6.36 -8.30
N VAL A 54 4.78 -7.24 -7.42
CA VAL A 54 4.81 -7.05 -5.96
C VAL A 54 6.11 -7.56 -5.36
N GLU A 55 6.77 -6.69 -4.61
CA GLU A 55 7.83 -7.03 -3.67
C GLU A 55 7.23 -7.12 -2.26
N GLU A 56 7.26 -8.32 -1.68
CA GLU A 56 6.90 -8.57 -0.28
C GLU A 56 8.15 -8.58 0.60
N LYS A 57 8.08 -7.87 1.72
CA LYS A 57 9.09 -7.86 2.77
C LYS A 57 8.47 -8.40 4.07
N ILE A 58 9.06 -9.46 4.61
CA ILE A 58 8.66 -10.06 5.90
C ILE A 58 9.78 -9.85 6.92
N THR A 59 9.49 -9.15 8.00
CA THR A 59 10.43 -8.97 9.11
C THR A 59 10.22 -10.06 10.15
N ILE A 60 11.26 -10.89 10.35
CA ILE A 60 11.29 -11.98 11.31
C ILE A 60 12.01 -11.48 12.56
N ILE A 61 11.32 -11.53 13.69
CA ILE A 61 11.86 -11.23 15.01
C ILE A 61 12.14 -12.58 15.68
N PRO A 62 13.41 -12.97 15.89
CA PRO A 62 13.71 -14.22 16.58
C PRO A 62 13.31 -14.12 18.05
N ASP A 63 12.53 -15.07 18.55
CA ASP A 63 12.02 -15.07 19.94
C ASP A 63 13.13 -15.13 21.01
N ASN A 64 14.36 -15.50 20.64
CA ASN A 64 15.41 -15.87 21.57
C ASN A 64 16.75 -15.18 21.31
N SER A 65 16.73 -14.05 20.59
CA SER A 65 17.95 -13.29 20.27
C SER A 65 18.18 -12.14 21.25
N PRO A 66 19.45 -11.79 21.58
CA PRO A 66 19.77 -10.64 22.43
C PRO A 66 19.10 -9.36 21.90
N GLN A 67 18.83 -8.38 22.77
CA GLN A 67 18.10 -7.14 22.45
C GLN A 67 18.67 -6.36 21.26
N ASP A 68 19.94 -6.58 20.90
CA ASP A 68 20.63 -5.95 19.77
C ASP A 68 20.78 -6.84 18.52
N ALA A 69 20.07 -7.97 18.45
CA ALA A 69 20.18 -8.86 17.30
C ALA A 69 19.53 -8.23 16.04
N PRO A 70 20.18 -8.33 14.87
CA PRO A 70 19.66 -7.74 13.66
C PRO A 70 18.37 -8.43 13.21
N PHE A 71 17.34 -7.64 12.91
CA PHE A 71 16.10 -8.14 12.30
C PHE A 71 16.41 -8.82 10.98
N GLN A 72 15.96 -10.06 10.81
CA GLN A 72 16.05 -10.73 9.52
C GLN A 72 14.89 -10.29 8.64
N THR A 73 15.22 -9.84 7.43
CA THR A 73 14.25 -9.51 6.41
C THR A 73 14.29 -10.57 5.33
N MET A 74 13.15 -11.18 5.04
CA MET A 74 12.97 -12.02 3.86
C MET A 74 12.19 -11.25 2.80
N THR A 75 12.72 -11.16 1.59
CA THR A 75 12.06 -10.51 0.46
C THR A 75 11.59 -11.57 -0.55
N ARG A 76 10.38 -11.39 -1.10
CA ARG A 76 9.81 -12.25 -2.15
C ARG A 76 9.20 -11.39 -3.25
N ASN A 77 9.35 -11.81 -4.49
CA ASN A 77 8.73 -11.15 -5.63
C ASN A 77 7.60 -12.00 -6.19
N MET A 78 6.49 -11.37 -6.54
CA MET A 78 5.30 -12.01 -7.08
C MET A 78 4.74 -11.18 -8.22
N LYS A 79 4.42 -11.80 -9.35
CA LYS A 79 3.90 -11.08 -10.52
C LYS A 79 2.54 -10.43 -10.24
N MET A 80 1.64 -11.14 -9.56
CA MET A 80 0.30 -10.64 -9.27
C MET A 80 -0.19 -11.23 -7.95
N VAL A 81 -0.80 -10.41 -7.10
CA VAL A 81 -1.27 -10.80 -5.77
C VAL A 81 -2.63 -10.16 -5.49
N PHE A 82 -3.56 -10.98 -4.97
CA PHE A 82 -4.78 -10.49 -4.33
C PHE A 82 -4.52 -10.32 -2.83
N VAL A 83 -4.81 -9.14 -2.30
CA VAL A 83 -4.65 -8.77 -0.89
C VAL A 83 -6.02 -8.58 -0.27
N ARG A 84 -6.26 -9.22 0.87
CA ARG A 84 -7.48 -9.04 1.65
C ARG A 84 -7.37 -7.80 2.54
N GLY A 85 -8.38 -6.95 2.50
CA GLY A 85 -8.38 -5.65 3.18
C GLY A 85 -8.38 -5.68 4.71
N ASP A 86 -8.87 -6.76 5.33
CA ASP A 86 -8.83 -6.94 6.80
C ASP A 86 -7.41 -6.86 7.38
N GLY A 87 -6.41 -7.26 6.59
CA GLY A 87 -5.00 -7.24 7.00
C GLY A 87 -4.30 -5.90 6.76
N VAL A 88 -4.92 -4.96 6.05
CA VAL A 88 -4.31 -3.69 5.65
C VAL A 88 -4.34 -2.72 6.84
N ILE A 89 -3.17 -2.17 7.18
CA ILE A 89 -3.02 -1.17 8.26
C ILE A 89 -2.81 0.22 7.67
N LEU A 90 -1.94 0.32 6.67
CA LEU A 90 -1.53 1.58 6.07
C LEU A 90 -1.36 1.38 4.57
N VAL A 91 -1.83 2.36 3.80
CA VAL A 91 -1.51 2.51 2.38
C VAL A 91 -0.77 3.83 2.24
N ARG A 92 0.42 3.79 1.66
CA ARG A 92 1.24 4.98 1.37
C ARG A 92 1.38 5.13 -0.14
N PHE A 93 0.95 6.29 -0.63
CA PHE A 93 1.08 6.68 -2.03
C PHE A 93 2.41 7.41 -2.23
N PHE A 94 3.15 7.06 -3.29
CA PHE A 94 4.42 7.71 -3.57
C PHE A 94 4.27 9.16 -4.08
N PHE A 95 3.11 9.48 -4.67
CA PHE A 95 2.81 10.77 -5.30
C PHE A 95 2.93 11.98 -4.34
N PHE A 96 2.69 11.80 -3.04
CA PHE A 96 2.75 12.88 -2.05
C PHE A 96 4.14 13.16 -1.46
N ASN A 97 5.21 12.51 -1.89
CA ASN A 97 6.56 12.82 -1.37
C ASN A 97 7.15 14.14 -1.91
N ASN A 98 6.42 14.88 -2.76
CA ASN A 98 6.86 16.13 -3.39
C ASN A 98 5.95 17.35 -3.12
N ILE A 99 5.03 17.27 -2.16
CA ILE A 99 4.25 18.41 -1.63
C ILE A 99 4.55 18.54 -0.14
#